data_AF-A0A6P0IA24-F1
#
_entry.id   AF-A0A6P0IA24-F1
#
_cell.length_a   1.000
_cell.length_b   1.000
_cell.length_c   1.000
_cell.angle_alpha   90.00
_cell.angle_beta   90.00
_cell.angle_gamma   90.00
#
_symmetry.space_group_name_H-M   'P 1'
#
loop_
_entity.id
_entity.type
_entity.pdbx_description
1 polymer ?
#
loop_
_entity_poly.entity_id
_entity_poly.type
_entity_poly.pdbx_seq_one_letter_code
_entity_poly.pdbx_strand_id
1 'polypeptide(L)'
;QEQKLSQLNYLNFMRVGDPNQAINSTFTPADPIDFRQFCEDCEQLNKLATMEQAGRSCQKIIDAANYVLKWVNNSELTGIEKPFRDQNIHPANNNPPATGGGLEIYEPRDIYQTLELMGKRIINLFKENPDGNFAVLVRENKQGKFITDTFSNPGKYGIDIDLGKQNISIHDVSQGARHSQIPAEILALMQFIDRPHSPDYLKSALKVLGDRHLIPKQDYNAFASVPEQFLYPGPLDPYQSEKVRKCRDLCRNLLRAKSELPLYQLISFLALTLKYQQSDLATADKLAEKIAKQTFDNSSMNSILEVLSEIVGSERFEPVEVDEDAEKNYTRPQQLTIITMHKAKGLDWDYVFLPFLHENIIPGNLRVLPQVNFLGEFDLAEVARAQIRASLQGQDLPDISTAWKQAGYLKTAEEFRLLYVAMTRAKRLLWMSAAKLAPFTWNKPDNLQEQKPCPVLPVLKTEFPDSFR
;
A
#
# COMPACT_ATOMS: atom_id res chain seq x y z
N GLN A 1 -18.51 30.05 17.20
CA GLN A 1 -18.03 28.93 18.04
C GLN A 1 -19.09 28.50 19.05
N GLU A 2 -19.66 29.40 19.87
CA GLU A 2 -20.69 29.05 20.86
C GLU A 2 -21.95 28.41 20.27
N GLN A 3 -22.45 28.87 19.12
CA GLN A 3 -23.59 28.22 18.42
C GLN A 3 -23.28 26.79 17.93
N LYS A 4 -22.02 26.51 17.55
CA LYS A 4 -21.59 25.17 17.12
C LYS A 4 -21.57 24.22 18.33
N LEU A 5 -20.97 24.67 19.43
CA LEU A 5 -20.88 23.90 20.67
C LEU A 5 -22.27 23.63 21.28
N SER A 6 -23.18 24.60 21.22
CA SER A 6 -24.55 24.41 21.72
C SER A 6 -25.32 23.37 20.92
N GLN A 7 -25.18 23.34 19.58
CA GLN A 7 -25.76 22.29 18.74
C GLN A 7 -25.14 20.92 19.01
N LEU A 8 -23.82 20.84 19.13
CA LEU A 8 -23.10 19.59 19.43
C LEU A 8 -23.49 19.00 20.78
N ASN A 9 -23.85 19.83 21.77
CA ASN A 9 -24.18 19.36 23.11
C ASN A 9 -25.43 18.45 23.14
N TYR A 10 -26.37 18.61 22.20
CA TYR A 10 -27.60 17.82 22.12
C TYR A 10 -27.47 16.57 21.23
N LEU A 11 -26.33 16.39 20.54
CA LEU A 11 -26.10 15.24 19.66
C LEU A 11 -25.43 14.08 20.43
N ASN A 12 -26.00 12.89 20.29
CA ASN A 12 -25.43 11.65 20.84
C ASN A 12 -24.51 10.99 19.82
N PHE A 13 -23.42 11.67 19.47
CA PHE A 13 -22.48 11.20 18.47
C PHE A 13 -21.11 10.96 19.09
N MET A 14 -20.64 9.71 19.00
CA MET A 14 -19.35 9.28 19.54
C MET A 14 -18.40 8.93 18.40
N ARG A 15 -17.19 9.47 18.41
CA ARG A 15 -16.09 9.08 17.54
C ARG A 15 -14.93 8.56 18.37
N VAL A 16 -14.30 7.49 17.90
CA VAL A 16 -13.10 6.90 18.50
C VAL A 16 -12.00 6.86 17.45
N GLY A 17 -10.80 7.25 17.84
CA GLY A 17 -9.66 7.30 16.93
C GLY A 17 -8.40 7.79 17.62
N ASP A 18 -7.28 7.66 16.92
CA ASP A 18 -5.99 8.19 17.33
C ASP A 18 -5.45 9.09 16.19
N PRO A 19 -5.35 10.42 16.39
CA PRO A 19 -4.86 11.33 15.37
C PRO A 19 -3.39 11.02 14.97
N ASN A 20 -2.60 10.44 15.88
CA ASN A 20 -1.21 10.05 15.62
C ASN A 20 -1.11 8.83 14.70
N GLN A 21 -2.22 8.13 14.46
CA GLN A 21 -2.32 7.00 13.54
C GLN A 21 -3.14 7.32 12.28
N ALA A 22 -3.43 8.60 12.00
CA ALA A 22 -3.96 9.00 10.70
C ALA A 22 -2.84 8.84 9.65
N ILE A 23 -3.01 7.99 8.65
CA ILE A 23 -1.97 7.66 7.64
C ILE A 23 -2.55 7.47 6.23
N ASN A 24 -3.79 7.90 6.04
CA ASN A 24 -4.51 7.74 4.77
C ASN A 24 -4.74 9.09 4.08
N SER A 25 -4.16 10.17 4.59
CA SER A 25 -4.40 11.55 4.13
C SER A 25 -3.84 11.79 2.73
N THR A 26 -2.81 11.04 2.33
CA THR A 26 -2.29 11.09 0.97
C THR A 26 -3.25 10.44 -0.02
N PHE A 27 -3.94 9.36 0.38
CA PHE A 27 -4.79 8.53 -0.48
C PHE A 27 -6.27 8.90 -0.47
N THR A 28 -6.72 9.62 0.56
CA THR A 28 -8.12 9.97 0.80
C THR A 28 -8.23 11.45 1.13
N PRO A 29 -9.42 12.07 1.07
CA PRO A 29 -9.62 13.44 1.55
C PRO A 29 -9.59 13.55 3.09
N ALA A 30 -9.12 12.53 3.82
CA ALA A 30 -9.12 12.53 5.27
C ALA A 30 -8.02 13.45 5.85
N ASP A 31 -8.42 14.41 6.67
CA ASP A 31 -7.51 15.32 7.36
C ASP A 31 -7.46 15.01 8.87
N PRO A 32 -6.28 14.82 9.48
CA PRO A 32 -6.17 14.64 10.93
C PRO A 32 -6.69 15.83 11.73
N ILE A 33 -6.74 17.03 11.14
CA ILE A 33 -7.26 18.23 11.80
C ILE A 33 -8.72 18.07 12.19
N ASP A 34 -9.55 17.42 11.37
CA ASP A 34 -10.98 17.29 11.65
C ASP A 34 -11.25 16.49 12.94
N PHE A 35 -10.50 15.41 13.15
CA PHE A 35 -10.61 14.63 14.38
C PHE A 35 -9.99 15.37 15.57
N ARG A 36 -8.88 16.09 15.36
CA ARG A 36 -8.29 16.94 16.41
C ARG A 36 -9.26 18.02 16.88
N GLN A 37 -9.90 18.74 15.96
CA GLN A 37 -10.90 19.75 16.28
C GLN A 37 -12.11 19.15 16.98
N PHE A 38 -12.56 17.95 16.57
CA PHE A 38 -13.62 17.24 17.26
C PHE A 38 -13.24 16.92 18.71
N CYS A 39 -12.00 16.46 18.96
CA CYS A 39 -11.52 16.22 20.31
C CYS A 39 -11.48 17.52 21.15
N GLU A 40 -11.02 18.63 20.57
CA GLU A 40 -11.02 19.95 21.23
C GLU A 40 -12.43 20.44 21.56
N ASP A 41 -13.38 20.28 20.63
CA ASP A 41 -14.79 20.61 20.86
C ASP A 41 -15.37 19.74 22.01
N CYS A 42 -15.06 18.45 22.03
CA CYS A 42 -15.46 17.54 23.11
C CYS A 42 -14.80 17.89 24.45
N GLU A 43 -13.54 18.35 24.43
CA GLU A 43 -12.82 18.81 25.62
C GLU A 43 -13.51 20.04 26.23
N GLN A 44 -13.87 21.03 25.39
CA GLN A 44 -14.62 22.21 25.81
C GLN A 44 -16.01 21.87 26.37
N LEU A 45 -16.62 20.77 25.91
CA LEU A 45 -17.92 20.29 26.40
C LEU A 45 -17.82 19.33 27.60
N ASN A 46 -16.62 19.07 28.14
CA ASN A 46 -16.39 18.04 29.18
C ASN A 46 -16.89 16.63 28.77
N LYS A 47 -16.79 16.30 27.48
CA LYS A 47 -17.21 15.01 26.89
C LYS A 47 -16.04 14.24 26.24
N LEU A 48 -14.80 14.70 26.41
CA LEU A 48 -13.61 13.99 25.94
C LEU A 48 -13.21 12.92 26.96
N ALA A 49 -12.99 11.69 26.48
CA ALA A 49 -12.36 10.63 27.24
C ALA A 49 -11.07 10.21 26.53
N THR A 50 -9.95 10.15 27.27
CA THR A 50 -8.65 9.72 26.75
C THR A 50 -8.29 8.31 27.23
N MET A 51 -7.69 7.53 26.34
CA MET A 51 -7.14 6.21 26.65
C MET A 51 -5.63 6.25 26.39
N GLU A 52 -4.85 6.27 27.46
CA GLU A 52 -3.39 6.45 27.36
C GLU A 52 -2.62 5.16 27.65
N GLN A 53 -3.26 4.17 28.29
CA GLN A 53 -2.65 2.89 28.62
C GLN A 53 -2.78 1.89 27.46
N ALA A 54 -1.69 1.23 27.10
CA ALA A 54 -1.66 0.18 26.09
C ALA A 54 -0.91 -1.06 26.57
N GLY A 55 -1.59 -2.21 26.59
CA GLY A 55 -1.04 -3.52 26.97
C GLY A 55 -0.28 -4.27 25.87
N ARG A 56 -0.09 -3.65 24.71
CA ARG A 56 0.35 -4.36 23.49
C ARG A 56 1.86 -4.57 23.37
N SER A 57 2.67 -3.58 23.76
CA SER A 57 4.11 -3.54 23.44
C SER A 57 4.96 -3.57 24.70
N CYS A 58 6.16 -4.13 24.63
CA CYS A 58 7.11 -4.06 25.73
C CYS A 58 7.54 -2.60 25.99
N GLN A 59 8.03 -2.33 27.20
CA GLN A 59 8.37 -0.98 27.63
C GLN A 59 9.35 -0.27 26.68
N LYS A 60 10.41 -0.97 26.23
CA LYS A 60 11.43 -0.38 25.35
C LYS A 60 10.84 0.12 24.03
N ILE A 61 9.87 -0.60 23.45
CA ILE A 61 9.19 -0.20 22.21
C ILE A 61 8.32 1.03 22.46
N ILE A 62 7.59 1.06 23.58
CA ILE A 62 6.78 2.21 24.00
C ILE A 62 7.66 3.45 24.17
N ASP A 63 8.79 3.32 24.86
CA ASP A 63 9.74 4.41 25.08
C ASP A 63 10.28 4.95 23.76
N ALA A 64 10.69 4.06 22.85
CA ALA A 64 11.18 4.44 21.53
C ALA A 64 10.11 5.16 20.70
N ALA A 65 8.87 4.66 20.68
CA ALA A 65 7.77 5.30 19.94
C ALA A 65 7.42 6.68 20.51
N ASN A 66 7.32 6.81 21.83
CA ASN A 66 7.09 8.09 22.51
C ASN A 66 8.23 9.08 22.27
N TYR A 67 9.47 8.60 22.25
CA TYR A 67 10.63 9.43 21.94
C TYR A 67 10.58 9.96 20.51
N VAL A 68 10.30 9.11 19.51
CA VAL A 68 10.15 9.53 18.12
C VAL A 68 9.03 10.55 17.97
N LEU A 69 7.88 10.31 18.59
CA LEU A 69 6.75 11.25 18.59
C LEU A 69 7.20 12.64 19.06
N LYS A 70 7.85 12.72 20.23
CA LYS A 70 8.33 13.98 20.81
C LYS A 70 9.42 14.63 19.96
N TRP A 71 10.36 13.83 19.46
CA TRP A 71 11.46 14.33 18.65
C TRP A 71 10.94 14.95 17.34
N VAL A 72 10.04 14.26 16.65
CA VAL A 72 9.43 14.76 15.41
C VAL A 72 8.64 16.05 15.67
N ASN A 73 7.85 16.11 16.75
CA ASN A 73 7.11 17.31 17.13
C ASN A 73 7.99 18.53 17.42
N ASN A 74 9.25 18.31 17.79
CA ASN A 74 10.24 19.36 18.04
C ASN A 74 11.23 19.55 16.88
N SER A 75 11.06 18.81 15.78
CA SER A 75 11.92 18.91 14.60
C SER A 75 11.39 19.97 13.63
N GLU A 76 12.29 20.62 12.91
CA GLU A 76 11.91 21.57 11.83
C GLU A 76 11.46 20.85 10.54
N LEU A 77 11.48 19.52 10.52
CA LEU A 77 11.24 18.70 9.32
C LEU A 77 9.79 18.78 8.82
N THR A 78 8.86 19.12 9.70
CA THR A 78 7.41 19.14 9.41
C THR A 78 6.79 20.53 9.48
N GLY A 79 7.64 21.57 9.45
CA GLY A 79 7.18 22.96 9.47
C GLY A 79 6.55 23.34 10.81
N ILE A 80 5.54 24.22 10.75
CA ILE A 80 4.93 24.84 11.94
C ILE A 80 3.87 23.92 12.57
N GLU A 81 3.16 23.14 11.75
CA GLU A 81 2.10 22.25 12.25
C GLU A 81 2.72 20.99 12.88
N LYS A 82 2.38 20.72 14.13
CA LYS A 82 2.84 19.50 14.82
C LYS A 82 2.28 18.24 14.14
N PRO A 83 3.13 17.29 13.73
CA PRO A 83 2.70 16.02 13.13
C PRO A 83 1.87 15.16 14.06
N PHE A 84 2.19 15.21 15.35
CA PHE A 84 1.54 14.42 16.38
C PHE A 84 0.85 15.31 17.41
N ARG A 85 -0.27 14.85 17.96
CA ARG A 85 -0.78 15.32 19.25
C ARG A 85 0.16 14.79 20.33
N ASP A 86 0.53 15.65 21.29
CA ASP A 86 1.36 15.28 22.43
C ASP A 86 0.59 14.31 23.36
N GLN A 87 0.62 13.03 23.01
CA GLN A 87 -0.06 11.95 23.71
C GLN A 87 0.88 10.75 23.79
N ASN A 88 1.47 10.54 24.97
CA ASN A 88 2.35 9.41 25.21
C ASN A 88 1.53 8.13 25.41
N ILE A 89 2.06 7.02 24.92
CA ILE A 89 1.60 5.70 25.30
C ILE A 89 2.18 5.38 26.69
N HIS A 90 1.30 5.03 27.63
CA HIS A 90 1.67 4.50 28.93
C HIS A 90 1.52 2.97 28.93
N PRO A 91 2.43 2.22 29.59
CA PRO A 91 2.28 0.77 29.73
C PRO A 91 1.03 0.44 30.58
N ALA A 92 0.43 -0.71 30.31
CA ALA A 92 -0.57 -1.32 31.18
C ALA A 92 0.10 -2.37 32.10
N ASN A 93 -0.69 -3.01 32.96
CA ASN A 93 -0.16 -3.97 33.94
C ASN A 93 0.39 -5.27 33.32
N ASN A 94 -0.06 -5.65 32.11
CA ASN A 94 0.21 -6.95 31.49
C ASN A 94 0.94 -6.84 30.14
N ASN A 95 1.86 -5.88 30.01
CA ASN A 95 2.64 -5.73 28.78
C ASN A 95 3.59 -6.93 28.58
N PRO A 96 3.80 -7.37 27.34
CA PRO A 96 4.69 -8.49 27.06
C PRO A 96 6.14 -8.13 27.40
N PRO A 97 6.95 -9.09 27.89
CA PRO A 97 8.36 -8.85 28.14
C PRO A 97 9.12 -8.66 26.83
N ALA A 98 10.19 -7.87 26.89
CA ALA A 98 11.10 -7.68 25.76
C ALA A 98 11.80 -9.00 25.40
N THR A 99 11.93 -9.28 24.10
CA THR A 99 12.86 -10.31 23.62
C THR A 99 14.16 -9.64 23.23
N GLY A 100 15.30 -10.13 23.75
CA GLY A 100 16.59 -9.45 23.62
C GLY A 100 16.55 -8.07 24.29
N GLY A 101 16.88 -7.02 23.54
CA GLY A 101 16.83 -5.63 24.02
C GLY A 101 15.47 -4.94 23.85
N GLY A 102 14.49 -5.58 23.20
CA GLY A 102 13.19 -4.99 22.82
C GLY A 102 13.25 -4.05 21.62
N LEU A 103 14.35 -3.31 21.46
CA LEU A 103 14.69 -2.53 20.27
C LEU A 103 16.07 -2.95 19.77
N GLU A 104 16.22 -3.15 18.46
CA GLU A 104 17.52 -3.36 17.83
C GLU A 104 17.65 -2.51 16.56
N ILE A 105 18.77 -1.79 16.44
CA ILE A 105 19.06 -0.88 15.33
C ILE A 105 20.37 -1.32 14.66
N TYR A 106 20.30 -1.50 13.34
CA TYR A 106 21.45 -1.93 12.53
C TYR A 106 21.77 -0.92 11.43
N GLU A 107 23.06 -0.78 11.11
CA GLU A 107 23.58 0.01 9.97
C GLU A 107 24.38 -0.88 9.00
N PRO A 108 23.72 -1.75 8.22
CA PRO A 108 24.41 -2.65 7.30
C PRO A 108 25.13 -1.88 6.19
N ARG A 109 26.11 -2.53 5.56
CA ARG A 109 26.81 -2.05 4.37
C ARG A 109 25.85 -1.84 3.21
N ASP A 110 25.02 -2.83 2.91
CA ASP A 110 24.12 -2.82 1.76
C ASP A 110 22.81 -3.57 2.06
N ILE A 111 21.85 -3.47 1.14
CA ILE A 111 20.53 -4.12 1.26
C ILE A 111 20.61 -5.65 1.37
N TYR A 112 21.68 -6.29 0.89
CA TYR A 112 21.85 -7.73 0.97
C TYR A 112 22.30 -8.14 2.37
N GLN A 113 23.25 -7.42 2.95
CA GLN A 113 23.64 -7.61 4.35
C GLN A 113 22.46 -7.33 5.30
N THR A 114 21.60 -6.34 4.99
CA THR A 114 20.34 -6.12 5.72
C THR A 114 19.52 -7.40 5.81
N LEU A 115 19.30 -8.09 4.68
CA LEU A 115 18.51 -9.32 4.64
C LEU A 115 19.21 -10.50 5.29
N GLU A 116 20.54 -10.57 5.22
CA GLU A 116 21.31 -11.60 5.91
C GLU A 116 21.19 -11.47 7.44
N LEU A 117 21.40 -10.27 7.98
CA LEU A 117 21.29 -9.99 9.42
C LEU A 117 19.85 -10.22 9.92
N MET A 118 18.88 -9.70 9.17
CA MET A 118 17.45 -9.90 9.45
C MET A 118 17.09 -11.38 9.43
N GLY A 119 17.50 -12.13 8.41
CA GLY A 119 17.26 -13.55 8.27
C GLY A 119 17.87 -14.39 9.39
N LYS A 120 19.13 -14.12 9.77
CA LYS A 120 19.77 -14.75 10.94
C LYS A 120 18.98 -14.49 12.21
N ARG A 121 18.53 -13.24 12.41
CA ARG A 121 17.75 -12.86 13.59
C ARG A 121 16.39 -13.55 13.62
N ILE A 122 15.68 -13.61 12.49
CA ILE A 122 14.41 -14.33 12.34
C ILE A 122 14.60 -15.81 12.70
N ILE A 123 15.59 -16.50 12.14
CA ILE A 123 15.84 -17.92 12.42
C ILE A 123 16.11 -18.16 13.91
N ASN A 124 16.91 -17.31 14.55
CA ASN A 124 17.20 -17.45 15.98
C ASN A 124 15.95 -17.26 16.84
N LEU A 125 15.17 -16.23 16.57
CA LEU A 125 13.92 -15.96 17.29
C LEU A 125 12.88 -17.07 17.05
N PHE A 126 12.84 -17.62 15.85
CA PHE A 126 11.97 -18.73 15.51
C PHE A 126 12.30 -20.00 16.31
N LYS A 127 13.59 -20.26 16.56
CA LYS A 127 14.04 -21.36 17.43
C LYS A 127 13.68 -21.13 18.90
N GLU A 128 13.72 -19.87 19.35
CA GLU A 128 13.36 -19.49 20.74
C GLU A 128 11.84 -19.53 20.96
N ASN A 129 11.04 -19.12 19.97
CA ASN A 129 9.59 -19.05 20.04
C ASN A 129 8.93 -19.42 18.69
N PRO A 130 8.71 -20.73 18.41
CA PRO A 130 8.13 -21.21 17.15
C PRO A 130 6.69 -20.76 16.91
N ASP A 131 5.94 -20.50 17.97
CA ASP A 131 4.54 -20.05 17.93
C ASP A 131 4.42 -18.52 17.82
N GLY A 132 5.54 -17.81 17.89
CA GLY A 132 5.58 -16.36 17.71
C GLY A 132 5.17 -15.97 16.29
N ASN A 133 4.57 -14.79 16.16
CA ASN A 133 4.21 -14.24 14.86
C ASN A 133 5.22 -13.16 14.42
N PHE A 134 5.57 -13.18 13.14
CA PHE A 134 6.68 -12.41 12.57
C PHE A 134 6.20 -11.56 11.40
N ALA A 135 6.58 -10.28 11.37
CA ALA A 135 6.28 -9.40 10.25
C ALA A 135 7.46 -8.55 9.80
N VAL A 136 7.61 -8.41 8.48
CA VAL A 136 8.48 -7.41 7.84
C VAL A 136 7.58 -6.33 7.26
N LEU A 137 7.67 -5.10 7.80
CA LEU A 137 6.88 -3.97 7.31
C LEU A 137 7.72 -3.11 6.39
N VAL A 138 7.23 -2.93 5.16
CA VAL A 138 7.88 -2.15 4.11
C VAL A 138 7.05 -0.94 3.71
N ARG A 139 7.70 0.09 3.14
CA ARG A 139 6.99 1.28 2.65
C ARG A 139 6.31 1.03 1.31
N GLU A 140 6.94 0.24 0.44
CA GLU A 140 6.49 -0.04 -0.93
C GLU A 140 6.35 -1.55 -1.19
N ASN A 141 5.35 -1.96 -1.98
CA ASN A 141 5.17 -3.37 -2.38
C ASN A 141 6.41 -3.94 -3.11
N LYS A 142 7.17 -3.10 -3.83
CA LYS A 142 8.37 -3.52 -4.56
C LYS A 142 9.50 -3.96 -3.61
N GLN A 143 9.60 -3.35 -2.43
CA GLN A 143 10.49 -3.81 -1.36
C GLN A 143 10.10 -5.20 -0.87
N GLY A 144 8.79 -5.42 -0.67
CA GLY A 144 8.26 -6.73 -0.28
C GLY A 144 8.61 -7.83 -1.28
N LYS A 145 8.37 -7.57 -2.57
CA LYS A 145 8.75 -8.49 -3.66
C LYS A 145 10.25 -8.79 -3.67
N PHE A 146 11.10 -7.79 -3.45
CA PHE A 146 12.54 -7.97 -3.37
C PHE A 146 12.94 -8.88 -2.19
N ILE A 147 12.38 -8.68 -1.00
CA ILE A 147 12.62 -9.53 0.16
C ILE A 147 12.18 -10.98 -0.13
N THR A 148 10.98 -11.15 -0.70
CA THR A 148 10.41 -12.45 -1.04
C THR A 148 11.28 -13.19 -2.06
N ASP A 149 11.69 -12.54 -3.15
CA ASP A 149 12.57 -13.14 -4.17
C ASP A 149 13.94 -13.49 -3.56
N THR A 150 14.47 -12.62 -2.70
CA THR A 150 15.78 -12.83 -2.07
C THR A 150 15.80 -14.01 -1.13
N PHE A 151 14.81 -14.15 -0.25
CA PHE A 151 14.73 -15.29 0.67
C PHE A 151 14.28 -16.58 0.01
N SER A 152 13.54 -16.51 -1.11
CA SER A 152 13.16 -17.71 -1.87
C SER A 152 14.30 -18.20 -2.77
N ASN A 153 15.18 -17.31 -3.23
CA ASN A 153 16.29 -17.60 -4.13
C ASN A 153 17.64 -17.09 -3.56
N PRO A 154 18.07 -17.51 -2.36
CA PRO A 154 19.23 -16.93 -1.67
C PRO A 154 20.53 -17.03 -2.49
N GLY A 155 20.72 -18.13 -3.23
CA GLY A 155 21.89 -18.34 -4.09
C GLY A 155 22.02 -17.34 -5.25
N LYS A 156 20.91 -16.79 -5.76
CA LYS A 156 20.91 -15.75 -6.80
C LYS A 156 21.52 -14.44 -6.30
N TYR A 157 21.36 -14.17 -5.01
CA TYR A 157 21.75 -12.91 -4.36
C TYR A 157 23.00 -13.05 -3.48
N GLY A 158 23.61 -14.24 -3.44
CA GLY A 158 24.80 -14.50 -2.63
C GLY A 158 24.55 -14.40 -1.12
N ILE A 159 23.31 -14.64 -0.67
CA ILE A 159 22.96 -14.61 0.75
C ILE A 159 22.96 -16.04 1.30
N ASP A 160 23.65 -16.28 2.40
CA ASP A 160 23.71 -17.59 3.06
C ASP A 160 22.62 -17.74 4.12
N ILE A 161 21.35 -17.54 3.71
CA ILE A 161 20.18 -17.71 4.57
C ILE A 161 19.07 -18.42 3.80
N ASP A 162 18.58 -19.50 4.38
CA ASP A 162 17.51 -20.31 3.81
C ASP A 162 16.42 -20.51 4.88
N LEU A 163 15.38 -19.70 4.78
CA LEU A 163 14.22 -19.77 5.67
C LEU A 163 13.40 -21.05 5.44
N GLY A 164 13.40 -21.57 4.20
CA GLY A 164 12.69 -22.79 3.82
C GLY A 164 13.24 -24.03 4.53
N LYS A 165 14.58 -24.13 4.70
CA LYS A 165 15.22 -25.18 5.50
C LYS A 165 14.82 -25.17 6.98
N GLN A 166 14.30 -24.06 7.49
CA GLN A 166 13.83 -23.92 8.87
C GLN A 166 12.30 -24.07 8.99
N ASN A 167 11.61 -24.53 7.93
CA ASN A 167 10.15 -24.63 7.83
C ASN A 167 9.41 -23.28 8.06
N ILE A 168 10.06 -22.16 7.76
CA ILE A 168 9.44 -20.84 7.85
C ILE A 168 8.86 -20.49 6.48
N SER A 169 7.53 -20.43 6.39
CA SER A 169 6.83 -20.02 5.17
C SER A 169 6.88 -18.50 5.00
N ILE A 170 7.05 -18.02 3.77
CA ILE A 170 7.06 -16.58 3.46
C ILE A 170 5.70 -16.22 2.86
N HIS A 171 4.99 -15.29 3.51
CA HIS A 171 3.70 -14.81 3.05
C HIS A 171 3.80 -13.33 2.68
N ASP A 172 3.95 -13.06 1.39
CA ASP A 172 3.95 -11.71 0.85
C ASP A 172 2.51 -11.28 0.53
N VAL A 173 1.97 -10.38 1.35
CA VAL A 173 0.61 -9.84 1.21
C VAL A 173 0.44 -9.08 -0.12
N SER A 174 1.54 -8.59 -0.71
CA SER A 174 1.52 -7.98 -2.04
C SER A 174 1.47 -9.00 -3.18
N GLN A 175 1.84 -10.27 -2.95
CA GLN A 175 1.74 -11.36 -3.94
C GLN A 175 0.41 -12.14 -3.86
N GLY A 176 -0.32 -12.03 -2.75
CA GLY A 176 -1.76 -12.34 -2.73
C GLY A 176 -2.58 -11.52 -3.74
N ALA A 177 -1.96 -10.51 -4.36
CA ALA A 177 -2.52 -9.65 -5.39
C ALA A 177 -2.63 -10.29 -6.79
N ARG A 178 -3.18 -11.50 -6.90
CA ARG A 178 -3.99 -11.80 -8.11
C ARG A 178 -5.13 -10.78 -8.26
N HIS A 179 -5.56 -10.18 -7.16
CA HIS A 179 -6.57 -9.13 -7.10
C HIS A 179 -6.14 -7.75 -7.65
N SER A 180 -4.84 -7.40 -7.66
CA SER A 180 -4.40 -6.09 -8.20
C SER A 180 -4.37 -6.04 -9.73
N GLN A 181 -4.46 -7.21 -10.39
CA GLN A 181 -4.57 -7.29 -11.84
C GLN A 181 -6.00 -7.10 -12.33
N ILE A 182 -7.02 -7.13 -11.45
CA ILE A 182 -8.42 -7.06 -11.87
C ILE A 182 -8.70 -5.81 -12.74
N PRO A 183 -8.29 -4.58 -12.36
CA PRO A 183 -8.49 -3.42 -13.23
C PRO A 183 -7.79 -3.57 -14.59
N ALA A 184 -6.60 -4.16 -14.63
CA ALA A 184 -5.84 -4.38 -15.86
C ALA A 184 -6.46 -5.49 -16.74
N GLU A 185 -6.95 -6.57 -16.14
CA GLU A 185 -7.66 -7.66 -16.82
C GLU A 185 -8.98 -7.14 -17.41
N ILE A 186 -9.78 -6.42 -16.61
CA ILE A 186 -11.02 -5.79 -17.07
C ILE A 186 -10.75 -4.77 -18.17
N LEU A 187 -9.72 -3.92 -18.02
CA LEU A 187 -9.31 -2.97 -19.07
C LEU A 187 -8.95 -3.68 -20.37
N ALA A 188 -8.13 -4.74 -20.32
CA ALA A 188 -7.71 -5.48 -21.51
C ALA A 188 -8.91 -6.08 -22.26
N LEU A 189 -9.88 -6.64 -21.53
CA LEU A 189 -11.10 -7.21 -22.13
C LEU A 189 -12.04 -6.11 -22.65
N MET A 190 -12.19 -5.00 -21.92
CA MET A 190 -13.00 -3.84 -22.36
C MET A 190 -12.42 -3.19 -23.63
N GLN A 191 -11.09 -3.02 -23.72
CA GLN A 191 -10.42 -2.50 -24.92
C GLN A 191 -10.62 -3.41 -26.13
N PHE A 192 -10.55 -4.73 -25.93
CA PHE A 192 -10.84 -5.70 -26.99
C PHE A 192 -12.31 -5.63 -27.44
N ILE A 193 -13.26 -5.57 -26.49
CA ILE A 193 -14.68 -5.43 -26.79
C ILE A 193 -14.97 -4.13 -27.56
N ASP A 194 -14.25 -3.05 -27.22
CA ASP A 194 -14.42 -1.80 -27.95
C ASP A 194 -13.85 -1.84 -29.37
N ARG A 195 -12.62 -2.35 -29.51
CA ARG A 195 -11.87 -2.38 -30.78
C ARG A 195 -11.35 -3.79 -31.08
N PRO A 196 -12.22 -4.72 -31.53
CA PRO A 196 -11.84 -6.11 -31.77
C PRO A 196 -10.87 -6.31 -32.94
N HIS A 197 -10.76 -5.33 -33.84
CA HIS A 197 -9.85 -5.33 -34.98
C HIS A 197 -8.40 -5.01 -34.58
N SER A 198 -8.14 -4.57 -33.34
CA SER A 198 -6.80 -4.25 -32.87
C SER A 198 -6.02 -5.54 -32.51
N PRO A 199 -4.88 -5.81 -33.17
CA PRO A 199 -4.02 -6.95 -32.83
C PRO A 199 -3.58 -6.93 -31.36
N ASP A 200 -3.20 -5.77 -30.84
CA ASP A 200 -2.67 -5.65 -29.49
C ASP A 200 -3.73 -5.91 -28.43
N TYR A 201 -4.96 -5.44 -28.64
CA TYR A 201 -6.05 -5.67 -27.70
C TYR A 201 -6.54 -7.11 -27.75
N LEU A 202 -6.66 -7.71 -28.93
CA LEU A 202 -6.99 -9.13 -29.06
C LEU A 202 -5.92 -10.01 -28.38
N LYS A 203 -4.63 -9.73 -28.60
CA LYS A 203 -3.54 -10.43 -27.94
C LYS A 203 -3.60 -10.30 -26.42
N SER A 204 -3.84 -9.09 -25.93
CA SER A 204 -3.94 -8.81 -24.48
C SER A 204 -5.11 -9.56 -23.84
N ALA A 205 -6.28 -9.56 -24.50
CA ALA A 205 -7.44 -10.32 -24.06
C ALA A 205 -7.18 -11.83 -24.04
N LEU A 206 -6.59 -12.39 -25.10
CA LEU A 206 -6.21 -13.81 -25.15
C LEU A 206 -5.20 -14.18 -24.05
N LYS A 207 -4.27 -13.29 -23.75
CA LYS A 207 -3.32 -13.47 -22.64
C LYS A 207 -4.03 -13.58 -21.30
N VAL A 208 -4.94 -12.66 -20.99
CA VAL A 208 -5.75 -12.68 -19.75
C VAL A 208 -6.54 -13.99 -19.63
N LEU A 209 -7.24 -14.39 -20.69
CA LEU A 209 -8.02 -15.62 -20.72
C LEU A 209 -7.14 -16.87 -20.53
N GLY A 210 -5.94 -16.87 -21.11
CA GLY A 210 -4.97 -17.96 -20.98
C GLY A 210 -4.32 -18.04 -19.59
N ASP A 211 -3.95 -16.91 -19.01
CA ASP A 211 -3.37 -16.82 -17.67
C ASP A 211 -4.37 -17.31 -16.61
N ARG A 212 -5.67 -17.09 -16.82
CA ARG A 212 -6.79 -17.64 -16.01
C ARG A 212 -7.20 -19.07 -16.40
N HIS A 213 -6.51 -19.69 -17.36
CA HIS A 213 -6.73 -21.07 -17.81
C HIS A 213 -8.14 -21.34 -18.37
N LEU A 214 -8.79 -20.30 -18.92
CA LEU A 214 -10.11 -20.40 -19.55
C LEU A 214 -10.00 -20.88 -21.00
N ILE A 215 -8.83 -20.66 -21.61
CA ILE A 215 -8.52 -21.11 -22.97
C ILE A 215 -7.19 -21.89 -22.98
N PRO A 216 -6.98 -22.81 -23.94
CA PRO A 216 -5.71 -23.50 -24.10
C PRO A 216 -4.57 -22.51 -24.41
N LYS A 217 -3.38 -22.74 -23.83
CA LYS A 217 -2.17 -21.99 -24.21
C LYS A 217 -1.85 -22.24 -25.68
N GLN A 218 -1.68 -21.16 -26.44
CA GLN A 218 -1.38 -21.14 -27.87
C GLN A 218 -0.45 -19.96 -28.17
N ASP A 219 0.08 -19.88 -29.40
CA ASP A 219 0.75 -18.67 -29.86
C ASP A 219 -0.28 -17.59 -30.21
N TYR A 220 -0.59 -16.74 -29.23
CA TYR A 220 -1.59 -15.68 -29.40
C TYR A 220 -1.18 -14.64 -30.46
N ASN A 221 0.12 -14.50 -30.78
CA ASN A 221 0.57 -13.57 -31.81
C ASN A 221 0.07 -13.98 -33.20
N ALA A 222 0.08 -15.30 -33.46
CA ALA A 222 -0.38 -15.83 -34.73
C ALA A 222 -1.84 -15.43 -35.00
N PHE A 223 -2.70 -15.51 -33.99
CA PHE A 223 -4.12 -15.16 -34.13
C PHE A 223 -4.37 -13.66 -34.13
N ALA A 224 -3.64 -12.93 -33.29
CA ALA A 224 -3.77 -11.49 -33.17
C ALA A 224 -3.34 -10.74 -34.43
N SER A 225 -2.45 -11.31 -35.25
CA SER A 225 -1.99 -10.68 -36.50
C SER A 225 -3.09 -10.47 -37.54
N VAL A 226 -4.15 -11.30 -37.50
CA VAL A 226 -5.29 -11.27 -38.42
C VAL A 226 -6.63 -11.45 -37.66
N PRO A 227 -7.06 -10.45 -36.87
CA PRO A 227 -8.20 -10.59 -35.95
C PRO A 227 -9.50 -11.01 -36.63
N GLU A 228 -9.77 -10.48 -37.82
CA GLU A 228 -10.99 -10.77 -38.59
C GLU A 228 -11.04 -12.25 -39.02
N GLN A 229 -9.95 -12.75 -39.59
CA GLN A 229 -9.81 -14.16 -39.98
C GLN A 229 -9.91 -15.10 -38.77
N PHE A 230 -9.35 -14.69 -37.62
CA PHE A 230 -9.46 -15.47 -36.39
C PHE A 230 -10.90 -15.50 -35.86
N LEU A 231 -11.54 -14.34 -35.70
CA LEU A 231 -12.85 -14.19 -35.08
C LEU A 231 -13.99 -14.69 -35.97
N TYR A 232 -13.93 -14.38 -37.26
CA TYR A 232 -14.97 -14.66 -38.26
C TYR A 232 -14.34 -15.19 -39.55
N PRO A 233 -13.76 -16.41 -39.53
CA PRO A 233 -13.15 -17.00 -40.73
C PRO A 233 -14.17 -17.13 -41.85
N GLY A 234 -13.80 -16.69 -43.04
CA GLY A 234 -14.56 -16.82 -44.27
C GLY A 234 -14.43 -18.22 -44.90
N PRO A 235 -15.19 -18.50 -45.97
CA PRO A 235 -15.23 -19.82 -46.62
C PRO A 235 -13.89 -20.28 -47.21
N LEU A 236 -12.97 -19.35 -47.48
CA LEU A 236 -11.64 -19.62 -48.07
C LEU A 236 -10.54 -19.76 -47.02
N ASP A 237 -10.85 -19.52 -45.74
CA ASP A 237 -9.85 -19.53 -44.68
C ASP A 237 -9.50 -20.94 -44.22
N PRO A 238 -8.26 -21.17 -43.75
CA PRO A 238 -7.86 -22.47 -43.23
C PRO A 238 -8.74 -22.91 -42.07
N TYR A 239 -9.04 -24.20 -42.03
CA TYR A 239 -9.81 -24.78 -40.94
C TYR A 239 -9.08 -24.60 -39.60
N GLN A 240 -9.74 -23.93 -38.66
CA GLN A 240 -9.21 -23.73 -37.31
C GLN A 240 -9.34 -25.01 -36.48
N SER A 241 -8.24 -25.41 -35.81
CA SER A 241 -8.26 -26.55 -34.89
C SER A 241 -9.27 -26.36 -33.74
N GLU A 242 -9.66 -27.46 -33.10
CA GLU A 242 -10.62 -27.43 -31.99
C GLU A 242 -10.17 -26.50 -30.85
N LYS A 243 -8.87 -26.47 -30.54
CA LYS A 243 -8.29 -25.59 -29.52
C LYS A 243 -8.45 -24.11 -29.89
N VAL A 244 -8.20 -23.76 -31.15
CA VAL A 244 -8.34 -22.39 -31.68
C VAL A 244 -9.80 -21.96 -31.69
N ARG A 245 -10.71 -22.87 -32.08
CA ARG A 245 -12.14 -22.62 -32.04
C ARG A 245 -12.64 -22.32 -30.63
N LYS A 246 -12.17 -23.05 -29.60
CA LYS A 246 -12.49 -22.75 -28.19
C LYS A 246 -12.07 -21.33 -27.78
N CYS A 247 -10.87 -20.89 -28.17
CA CYS A 247 -10.42 -19.51 -27.91
C CYS A 247 -11.34 -18.50 -28.60
N ARG A 248 -11.60 -18.72 -29.90
CA ARG A 248 -12.44 -17.85 -30.74
C ARG A 248 -13.85 -17.73 -30.19
N ASP A 249 -14.48 -18.85 -29.83
CA ASP A 249 -15.87 -18.88 -29.39
C ASP A 249 -16.02 -18.07 -28.08
N LEU A 250 -15.04 -18.12 -27.17
CA LEU A 250 -15.02 -17.27 -25.98
C LEU A 250 -14.86 -15.78 -26.33
N CYS A 251 -13.93 -15.42 -27.24
CA CYS A 251 -13.80 -14.04 -27.72
C CYS A 251 -15.09 -13.52 -28.36
N ARG A 252 -15.77 -14.34 -29.17
CA ARG A 252 -17.05 -13.99 -29.79
C ARG A 252 -18.16 -13.79 -28.76
N ASN A 253 -18.18 -14.58 -27.69
CA ASN A 253 -19.13 -14.39 -26.59
C ASN A 253 -18.91 -13.04 -25.89
N LEU A 254 -17.65 -12.63 -25.70
CA LEU A 254 -17.33 -11.30 -25.17
C LEU A 254 -17.84 -10.16 -26.08
N LEU A 255 -17.68 -10.30 -27.40
CA LEU A 255 -18.17 -9.30 -28.36
C LEU A 255 -19.70 -9.24 -28.39
N ARG A 256 -20.34 -10.40 -28.30
CA ARG A 256 -21.81 -10.50 -28.24
C ARG A 256 -22.37 -9.83 -27.00
N ALA A 257 -21.69 -9.93 -25.87
CA ALA A 257 -22.09 -9.27 -24.63
C ALA A 257 -22.22 -7.74 -24.78
N LYS A 258 -21.38 -7.08 -25.61
CA LYS A 258 -21.50 -5.63 -25.91
C LYS A 258 -22.85 -5.25 -26.52
N SER A 259 -23.42 -6.13 -27.33
CA SER A 259 -24.69 -5.90 -28.03
C SER A 259 -25.90 -6.31 -27.19
N GLU A 260 -25.73 -7.24 -26.25
CA GLU A 260 -26.83 -7.82 -25.46
C GLU A 260 -26.95 -7.23 -24.05
N LEU A 261 -25.89 -6.62 -23.51
CA LEU A 261 -25.86 -6.08 -22.16
C LEU A 261 -25.68 -4.55 -22.14
N PRO A 262 -26.29 -3.85 -21.17
CA PRO A 262 -25.93 -2.48 -20.85
C PRO A 262 -24.45 -2.33 -20.45
N LEU A 263 -23.83 -1.21 -20.81
CA LEU A 263 -22.39 -0.96 -20.56
C LEU A 263 -22.00 -1.14 -19.08
N TYR A 264 -22.84 -0.72 -18.14
CA TYR A 264 -22.57 -0.83 -16.71
C TYR A 264 -22.57 -2.28 -16.19
N GLN A 265 -23.20 -3.23 -16.91
CA GLN A 265 -23.21 -4.65 -16.55
C GLN A 265 -22.03 -5.42 -17.13
N LEU A 266 -21.29 -4.83 -18.09
CA LEU A 266 -20.20 -5.53 -18.75
C LEU A 266 -19.08 -5.93 -17.77
N ILE A 267 -18.77 -5.10 -16.78
CA ILE A 267 -17.73 -5.42 -15.78
C ILE A 267 -18.13 -6.65 -14.96
N SER A 268 -19.37 -6.71 -14.47
CA SER A 268 -19.88 -7.87 -13.74
C SER A 268 -19.92 -9.13 -14.61
N PHE A 269 -20.33 -8.99 -15.88
CA PHE A 269 -20.28 -10.10 -16.85
C PHE A 269 -18.85 -10.61 -17.07
N LEU A 270 -17.89 -9.71 -17.24
CA LEU A 270 -16.48 -10.07 -17.40
C LEU A 270 -15.93 -10.77 -16.15
N ALA A 271 -16.26 -10.26 -14.97
CA ALA A 271 -15.84 -10.85 -13.69
C ALA A 271 -16.33 -12.31 -13.55
N LEU A 272 -17.60 -12.56 -13.89
CA LEU A 272 -18.17 -13.91 -13.92
C LEU A 272 -17.54 -14.79 -15.00
N THR A 273 -17.31 -14.23 -16.20
CA THR A 273 -16.66 -14.94 -17.31
C THR A 273 -15.23 -15.35 -16.96
N LEU A 274 -14.52 -14.51 -16.20
CA LEU A 274 -13.18 -14.77 -15.70
C LEU A 274 -13.13 -15.75 -14.50
N LYS A 275 -14.30 -16.21 -14.02
CA LYS A 275 -14.45 -17.11 -12.86
C LYS A 275 -13.76 -16.57 -11.61
N TYR A 276 -13.91 -15.26 -11.41
CA TYR A 276 -13.44 -14.58 -10.21
C TYR A 276 -13.98 -15.22 -8.94
N GLN A 277 -13.11 -15.38 -7.94
CA GLN A 277 -13.49 -15.87 -6.61
C GLN A 277 -14.17 -14.75 -5.82
N GLN A 278 -14.72 -15.05 -4.64
CA GLN A 278 -15.53 -14.10 -3.86
C GLN A 278 -14.82 -12.75 -3.60
N SER A 279 -13.52 -12.76 -3.28
CA SER A 279 -12.72 -11.54 -3.11
C SER A 279 -12.42 -10.81 -4.43
N ASP A 280 -12.23 -11.54 -5.53
CA ASP A 280 -12.06 -10.96 -6.87
C ASP A 280 -13.36 -10.27 -7.32
N LEU A 281 -14.53 -10.89 -7.06
CA LEU A 281 -15.84 -10.33 -7.42
C LEU A 281 -16.11 -9.03 -6.67
N ALA A 282 -15.88 -8.99 -5.35
CA ALA A 282 -16.05 -7.76 -4.58
C ALA A 282 -15.11 -6.64 -5.06
N THR A 283 -13.91 -7.00 -5.50
CA THR A 283 -12.96 -6.04 -6.10
C THR A 283 -13.46 -5.52 -7.46
N ALA A 284 -14.03 -6.39 -8.29
CA ALA A 284 -14.64 -6.01 -9.56
C ALA A 284 -15.89 -5.15 -9.37
N ASP A 285 -16.70 -5.42 -8.35
CA ASP A 285 -17.88 -4.61 -8.01
C ASP A 285 -17.49 -3.22 -7.51
N LYS A 286 -16.48 -3.13 -6.63
CA LYS A 286 -15.89 -1.83 -6.21
C LYS A 286 -15.34 -1.06 -7.41
N LEU A 287 -14.73 -1.75 -8.37
CA LEU A 287 -14.22 -1.13 -9.60
C LEU A 287 -15.38 -0.57 -10.44
N ALA A 288 -16.44 -1.36 -10.64
CA ALA A 288 -17.64 -0.94 -11.36
C ALA A 288 -18.32 0.26 -10.70
N GLU A 289 -18.44 0.26 -9.36
CA GLU A 289 -19.02 1.37 -8.61
C GLU A 289 -18.18 2.65 -8.74
N LYS A 290 -16.85 2.53 -8.66
CA LYS A 290 -15.94 3.67 -8.85
C LYS A 290 -16.06 4.27 -10.25
N ILE A 291 -16.11 3.43 -11.28
CA ILE A 291 -16.29 3.88 -12.67
C ILE A 291 -17.64 4.57 -12.82
N ALA A 292 -18.73 3.94 -12.35
CA ALA A 292 -20.07 4.51 -12.43
C ALA A 292 -20.16 5.90 -11.78
N LYS A 293 -19.48 6.10 -10.64
CA LYS A 293 -19.37 7.41 -9.97
C LYS A 293 -18.61 8.45 -10.82
N GLN A 294 -17.54 8.06 -11.48
CA GLN A 294 -16.70 8.96 -12.29
C GLN A 294 -17.27 9.22 -13.69
N THR A 295 -18.08 8.31 -14.22
CA THR A 295 -18.73 8.42 -15.54
C THR A 295 -20.22 8.78 -15.43
N PHE A 296 -20.66 9.32 -14.29
CA PHE A 296 -22.07 9.64 -14.04
C PHE A 296 -22.64 10.59 -15.09
N ASP A 297 -21.89 11.64 -15.45
CA ASP A 297 -22.32 12.62 -16.45
C ASP A 297 -22.07 12.16 -17.90
N ASN A 298 -21.18 11.20 -18.13
CA ASN A 298 -20.83 10.67 -19.45
C ASN A 298 -20.55 9.17 -19.39
N SER A 299 -21.60 8.36 -19.51
CA SER A 299 -21.52 6.90 -19.43
C SER A 299 -21.12 6.22 -20.75
N SER A 300 -20.32 6.89 -21.60
CA SER A 300 -19.85 6.31 -22.86
C SER A 300 -18.75 5.26 -22.64
N MET A 301 -18.61 4.32 -23.59
CA MET A 301 -17.53 3.31 -23.55
C MET A 301 -16.14 3.96 -23.49
N ASN A 302 -15.92 5.07 -24.20
CA ASN A 302 -14.66 5.79 -24.19
C ASN A 302 -14.34 6.34 -22.80
N SER A 303 -15.32 6.97 -22.14
CA SER A 303 -15.15 7.52 -20.79
C SER A 303 -14.83 6.43 -19.76
N ILE A 304 -15.48 5.27 -19.87
CA ILE A 304 -15.18 4.10 -19.02
C ILE A 304 -13.74 3.62 -19.24
N LEU A 305 -13.28 3.55 -20.50
CA LEU A 305 -11.92 3.13 -20.84
C LEU A 305 -10.84 4.12 -20.37
N GLU A 306 -11.10 5.43 -20.45
CA GLU A 306 -10.21 6.48 -19.94
C GLU A 306 -10.03 6.33 -18.43
N VAL A 307 -11.13 6.23 -17.69
CA VAL A 307 -11.12 6.01 -16.24
C VAL A 307 -10.39 4.71 -15.86
N LEU A 308 -10.70 3.60 -16.54
CA LEU A 308 -10.00 2.33 -16.32
C LEU A 308 -8.49 2.45 -16.58
N SER A 309 -8.10 3.17 -17.64
CA SER A 309 -6.69 3.39 -17.99
C SER A 309 -5.97 4.24 -16.94
N GLU A 310 -6.63 5.26 -16.40
CA GLU A 310 -6.10 6.07 -15.29
C GLU A 310 -5.95 5.23 -14.01
N ILE A 311 -6.94 4.40 -13.69
CA ILE A 311 -6.90 3.50 -12.53
C ILE A 311 -5.72 2.52 -12.64
N VAL A 312 -5.51 1.94 -13.81
CA VAL A 312 -4.39 1.01 -14.07
C VAL A 312 -3.05 1.76 -14.05
N GLY A 313 -2.96 2.91 -14.71
CA GLY A 313 -1.73 3.68 -14.82
C GLY A 313 -1.27 4.32 -13.52
N SER A 314 -2.19 4.62 -12.60
CA SER A 314 -1.87 5.19 -11.30
C SER A 314 -1.37 4.16 -10.27
N GLU A 315 -1.56 2.86 -10.50
CA GLU A 315 -1.34 1.78 -9.52
C GLU A 315 -2.08 2.00 -8.16
N ARG A 316 -3.10 2.88 -8.12
CA ARG A 316 -3.79 3.34 -6.89
C ARG A 316 -5.09 2.58 -6.56
N PHE A 317 -5.32 1.41 -7.16
CA PHE A 317 -6.54 0.64 -6.90
C PHE A 317 -6.31 -0.45 -5.85
N GLU A 318 -6.92 -0.27 -4.67
CA GLU A 318 -6.85 -1.26 -3.60
C GLU A 318 -7.97 -2.30 -3.73
N PRO A 319 -7.63 -3.60 -3.78
CA PRO A 319 -8.62 -4.68 -3.82
C PRO A 319 -9.45 -4.74 -2.53
N VAL A 320 -10.65 -5.32 -2.62
CA VAL A 320 -11.49 -5.60 -1.44
C VAL A 320 -11.10 -6.96 -0.89
N GLU A 321 -10.61 -6.98 0.35
CA GLU A 321 -10.41 -8.20 1.12
C GLU A 321 -11.75 -8.49 1.83
N VAL A 322 -12.45 -9.56 1.44
CA VAL A 322 -13.78 -9.94 1.96
C VAL A 322 -13.67 -10.99 3.08
N ASP A 323 -12.46 -11.43 3.41
CA ASP A 323 -12.26 -12.47 4.42
C ASP A 323 -12.35 -11.88 5.83
N GLU A 324 -13.39 -12.25 6.58
CA GLU A 324 -13.56 -11.89 8.01
C GLU A 324 -12.42 -12.46 8.89
N ASP A 325 -11.66 -13.45 8.38
CA ASP A 325 -10.47 -14.04 9.01
C ASP A 325 -9.13 -13.58 8.37
N ALA A 326 -9.13 -12.54 7.52
CA ALA A 326 -7.91 -12.05 6.85
C ALA A 326 -6.80 -11.67 7.85
N GLU A 327 -7.16 -11.12 9.02
CA GLU A 327 -6.20 -10.78 10.08
C GLU A 327 -5.46 -11.99 10.64
N LYS A 328 -6.13 -13.15 10.75
CA LYS A 328 -5.50 -14.41 11.17
C LYS A 328 -4.55 -14.94 10.10
N ASN A 329 -4.80 -14.64 8.82
CA ASN A 329 -3.89 -15.02 7.73
C ASN A 329 -2.55 -14.28 7.82
N TYR A 330 -2.52 -13.09 8.41
CA TYR A 330 -1.31 -12.28 8.58
C TYR A 330 -0.48 -12.63 9.82
N THR A 331 -1.04 -13.39 10.76
CA THR A 331 -0.45 -13.64 12.09
C THR A 331 -0.24 -15.13 12.39
N ARG A 332 -0.21 -15.99 11.35
CA ARG A 332 -0.05 -17.44 11.51
C ARG A 332 1.32 -17.82 12.11
N PRO A 333 1.38 -18.87 12.96
CA PRO A 333 2.65 -19.49 13.36
C PRO A 333 3.42 -20.04 12.16
N GLN A 334 4.74 -20.22 12.29
CA GLN A 334 5.61 -20.74 11.19
C GLN A 334 5.55 -19.91 9.89
N GLN A 335 5.19 -18.63 9.99
CA GLN A 335 5.04 -17.73 8.85
C GLN A 335 5.77 -16.41 9.10
N LEU A 336 6.53 -15.96 8.11
CA LEU A 336 7.04 -14.60 7.99
C LEU A 336 6.11 -13.80 7.07
N THR A 337 5.35 -12.87 7.65
CA THR A 337 4.44 -12.02 6.88
C THR A 337 5.17 -10.77 6.37
N ILE A 338 5.15 -10.53 5.06
CA ILE A 338 5.68 -9.32 4.45
C ILE A 338 4.50 -8.46 4.01
N ILE A 339 4.39 -7.27 4.57
CA ILE A 339 3.22 -6.39 4.39
C ILE A 339 3.64 -4.92 4.39
N THR A 340 2.83 -4.04 3.80
CA THR A 340 3.14 -2.60 3.84
C THR A 340 2.82 -2.01 5.21
N MET A 341 3.53 -0.94 5.59
CA MET A 341 3.25 -0.20 6.83
C MET A 341 1.80 0.30 6.91
N HIS A 342 1.18 0.64 5.77
CA HIS A 342 -0.23 1.06 5.71
C HIS A 342 -1.19 -0.09 6.05
N LYS A 343 -1.01 -1.24 5.39
CA LYS A 343 -1.84 -2.43 5.63
C LYS A 343 -1.62 -3.05 7.02
N ALA A 344 -0.52 -2.73 7.67
CA ALA A 344 -0.24 -3.17 9.03
C ALA A 344 -1.09 -2.46 10.10
N LYS A 345 -1.76 -1.34 9.77
CA LYS A 345 -2.59 -0.61 10.71
C LYS A 345 -3.73 -1.49 11.22
N GLY A 346 -3.82 -1.63 12.54
CA GLY A 346 -4.81 -2.48 13.21
C GLY A 346 -4.29 -3.88 13.58
N LEU A 347 -3.21 -4.33 12.94
CA LEU A 347 -2.54 -5.59 13.24
C LEU A 347 -1.44 -5.40 14.28
N ASP A 348 -0.90 -6.50 14.82
CA ASP A 348 0.28 -6.52 15.68
C ASP A 348 1.00 -7.88 15.64
N TRP A 349 2.30 -7.86 15.92
CA TRP A 349 3.17 -9.05 15.91
C TRP A 349 4.16 -9.03 17.07
N ASP A 350 4.58 -10.21 17.53
CA ASP A 350 5.63 -10.42 18.52
C ASP A 350 6.94 -9.82 18.05
N TYR A 351 7.28 -10.03 16.78
CA TYR A 351 8.53 -9.60 16.17
C TYR A 351 8.27 -8.82 14.89
N VAL A 352 8.66 -7.55 14.88
CA VAL A 352 8.51 -6.66 13.71
C VAL A 352 9.86 -6.19 13.21
N PHE A 353 10.06 -6.30 11.89
CA PHE A 353 11.26 -5.87 11.19
C PHE A 353 10.91 -4.71 10.25
N LEU A 354 11.60 -3.58 10.40
CA LEU A 354 11.51 -2.39 9.57
C LEU A 354 12.83 -2.22 8.79
N PRO A 355 13.04 -2.96 7.68
CA PRO A 355 14.22 -2.80 6.86
C PRO A 355 14.12 -1.54 5.99
N PHE A 356 15.26 -1.11 5.47
CA PHE A 356 15.36 -0.09 4.43
C PHE A 356 14.85 1.31 4.81
N LEU A 357 15.02 1.71 6.07
CA LEU A 357 14.65 3.03 6.57
C LEU A 357 15.61 4.12 6.09
N HIS A 358 15.46 4.57 4.86
CA HIS A 358 16.29 5.61 4.26
C HIS A 358 15.51 6.92 4.10
N GLU A 359 16.22 8.06 4.14
CA GLU A 359 15.64 9.41 4.06
C GLU A 359 14.83 9.63 2.78
N ASN A 360 15.25 9.04 1.66
CA ASN A 360 14.55 9.14 0.38
C ASN A 360 13.20 8.39 0.34
N ILE A 361 12.94 7.51 1.32
CA ILE A 361 11.72 6.71 1.46
C ILE A 361 10.86 7.27 2.60
N ILE A 362 11.44 7.45 3.79
CA ILE A 362 10.79 8.07 4.96
C ILE A 362 11.73 9.15 5.53
N PRO A 363 11.37 10.45 5.48
CA PRO A 363 10.09 10.99 5.01
C PRO A 363 9.94 11.09 3.48
N GLY A 364 11.00 10.85 2.71
CA GLY A 364 11.00 11.10 1.27
C GLY A 364 10.87 12.59 0.94
N ASN A 365 10.85 12.90 -0.35
CA ASN A 365 10.70 14.27 -0.84
C ASN A 365 9.53 14.36 -1.83
N LEU A 366 8.81 15.49 -1.80
CA LEU A 366 8.00 15.89 -2.94
C LEU A 366 8.94 16.19 -4.11
N ARG A 367 8.64 15.63 -5.27
CA ARG A 367 9.45 15.79 -6.47
C ARG A 367 8.55 16.16 -7.64
N VAL A 368 8.99 17.17 -8.36
CA VAL A 368 8.42 17.54 -9.66
C VAL A 368 9.12 16.71 -10.72
N LEU A 369 8.35 15.97 -11.53
CA LEU A 369 8.93 15.20 -12.62
C LEU A 369 9.49 16.16 -13.68
N PRO A 370 10.65 15.88 -14.30
CA PRO A 370 11.23 16.77 -15.31
C PRO A 370 10.26 17.09 -16.46
N GLN A 371 9.36 16.15 -16.77
CA GLN A 371 8.36 16.28 -17.84
C GLN A 371 7.31 17.36 -17.56
N VAL A 372 7.01 17.66 -16.29
CA VAL A 372 6.01 18.67 -15.90
C VAL A 372 6.65 19.98 -15.43
N ASN A 373 7.98 20.06 -15.43
CA ASN A 373 8.73 21.21 -14.93
C ASN A 373 8.43 22.52 -15.69
N PHE A 374 7.89 22.43 -16.92
CA PHE A 374 7.43 23.58 -17.69
C PHE A 374 6.21 24.29 -17.08
N LEU A 375 5.45 23.62 -16.21
CA LEU A 375 4.34 24.21 -15.45
C LEU A 375 4.80 24.94 -14.18
N GLY A 376 6.08 24.78 -13.81
CA GLY A 376 6.69 25.34 -12.61
C GLY A 376 7.39 24.28 -11.75
N GLU A 377 8.11 24.73 -10.72
CA GLU A 377 8.80 23.87 -9.76
C GLU A 377 7.86 23.39 -8.62
N PHE A 378 6.61 23.08 -8.95
CA PHE A 378 5.60 22.58 -8.02
C PHE A 378 4.66 21.58 -8.69
N ASP A 379 4.00 20.75 -7.89
CA ASP A 379 2.89 19.91 -8.36
C ASP A 379 1.55 20.65 -8.16
N LEU A 380 0.81 20.85 -9.25
CA LEU A 380 -0.46 21.57 -9.24
C LEU A 380 -1.52 20.89 -8.35
N ALA A 381 -1.55 19.56 -8.29
CA ALA A 381 -2.54 18.84 -7.50
C ALA A 381 -2.27 19.00 -6.00
N GLU A 382 -1.01 18.96 -5.59
CA GLU A 382 -0.61 19.21 -4.20
C GLU A 382 -0.83 20.67 -3.78
N VAL A 383 -0.53 21.64 -4.66
CA VAL A 383 -0.84 23.06 -4.44
C VAL A 383 -2.35 23.28 -4.28
N ALA A 384 -3.15 22.73 -5.20
CA ALA A 384 -4.61 22.85 -5.14
C ALA A 384 -5.16 22.20 -3.87
N ARG A 385 -4.66 21.02 -3.47
CA ARG A 385 -5.04 20.37 -2.21
C ARG A 385 -4.76 21.24 -0.99
N ALA A 386 -3.57 21.84 -0.91
CA ALA A 386 -3.21 22.74 0.19
C ALA A 386 -4.12 23.98 0.23
N GLN A 387 -4.43 24.57 -0.93
CA GLN A 387 -5.36 25.71 -1.04
C GLN A 387 -6.80 25.35 -0.65
N ILE A 388 -7.30 24.18 -1.08
CA ILE A 388 -8.62 23.67 -0.70
C ILE A 388 -8.67 23.43 0.82
N ARG A 389 -7.63 22.82 1.40
CA ARG A 389 -7.51 22.62 2.84
C ARG A 389 -7.58 23.95 3.59
N ALA A 390 -6.84 24.97 3.15
CA ALA A 390 -6.88 26.30 3.77
C ALA A 390 -8.28 26.91 3.70
N SER A 391 -8.94 26.85 2.54
CA SER A 391 -10.31 27.35 2.36
C SER A 391 -11.33 26.65 3.25
N LEU A 392 -11.25 25.32 3.39
CA LEU A 392 -12.12 24.54 4.29
C LEU A 392 -11.93 24.91 5.76
N GLN A 393 -10.73 25.36 6.13
CA GLN A 393 -10.40 25.83 7.47
C GLN A 393 -10.74 27.32 7.69
N GLY A 394 -11.31 27.99 6.68
CA GLY A 394 -11.60 29.42 6.74
C GLY A 394 -10.33 30.30 6.77
N GLN A 395 -9.20 29.77 6.32
CA GLN A 395 -7.95 30.51 6.16
C GLN A 395 -7.86 31.13 4.77
N ASP A 396 -7.08 32.20 4.65
CA ASP A 396 -6.78 32.80 3.35
C ASP A 396 -6.06 31.80 2.45
N LEU A 397 -6.34 31.86 1.14
CA LEU A 397 -5.72 30.98 0.17
C LEU A 397 -4.21 31.29 0.08
N PRO A 398 -3.34 30.33 0.42
CA PRO A 398 -1.90 30.54 0.32
C PRO A 398 -1.48 30.71 -1.13
N ASP A 399 -0.42 31.49 -1.35
CA ASP A 399 0.24 31.54 -2.65
C ASP A 399 0.82 30.16 -3.03
N ILE A 400 1.17 30.00 -4.31
CA ILE A 400 1.64 28.71 -4.85
C ILE A 400 2.86 28.18 -4.11
N SER A 401 3.82 29.05 -3.77
CA SER A 401 5.07 28.68 -3.10
C SER A 401 4.81 28.19 -1.67
N THR A 402 3.97 28.91 -0.94
CA THR A 402 3.57 28.61 0.44
C THR A 402 2.74 27.32 0.47
N ALA A 403 1.80 27.16 -0.45
CA ALA A 403 0.98 25.97 -0.60
C ALA A 403 1.83 24.72 -0.89
N TRP A 404 2.80 24.83 -1.81
CA TRP A 404 3.72 23.74 -2.15
C TRP A 404 4.61 23.34 -0.96
N LYS A 405 5.16 24.33 -0.25
CA LYS A 405 5.97 24.10 0.95
C LYS A 405 5.16 23.44 2.06
N GLN A 406 3.92 23.90 2.27
CA GLN A 406 3.00 23.31 3.24
C GLN A 406 2.64 21.86 2.87
N ALA A 407 2.36 21.57 1.60
CA ALA A 407 2.12 20.20 1.13
C ALA A 407 3.32 19.29 1.43
N GLY A 408 4.54 19.79 1.26
CA GLY A 408 5.77 19.08 1.64
C GLY A 408 5.80 18.71 3.11
N TYR A 409 5.53 19.67 3.98
CA TYR A 409 5.48 19.45 5.43
C TYR A 409 4.40 18.45 5.85
N LEU A 410 3.21 18.54 5.26
CA LEU A 410 2.09 17.63 5.53
C LEU A 410 2.41 16.19 5.13
N LYS A 411 3.07 16.02 3.98
CA LYS A 411 3.54 14.72 3.52
C LYS A 411 4.59 14.14 4.49
N THR A 412 5.60 14.93 4.85
CA THR A 412 6.62 14.51 5.83
C THR A 412 5.97 14.11 7.16
N ALA A 413 4.99 14.89 7.64
CA ALA A 413 4.24 14.59 8.86
C ALA A 413 3.44 13.28 8.77
N GLU A 414 2.88 12.95 7.60
CA GLU A 414 2.21 11.67 7.36
C GLU A 414 3.17 10.49 7.36
N GLU A 415 4.34 10.63 6.73
CA GLU A 415 5.35 9.57 6.68
C GLU A 415 5.93 9.26 8.07
N PHE A 416 6.08 10.27 8.95
CA PHE A 416 6.43 10.02 10.34
C PHE A 416 5.31 9.35 11.13
N ARG A 417 4.04 9.70 10.90
CA ARG A 417 2.89 8.97 11.48
C ARG A 417 2.86 7.52 11.02
N LEU A 418 3.18 7.27 9.75
CA LEU A 418 3.30 5.92 9.20
C LEU A 418 4.40 5.10 9.88
N LEU A 419 5.58 5.69 10.06
CA LEU A 419 6.67 5.05 10.80
C LEU A 419 6.27 4.77 12.25
N TYR A 420 5.63 5.73 12.92
CA TYR A 420 5.12 5.56 14.29
C TYR A 420 4.10 4.43 14.39
N VAL A 421 3.17 4.32 13.44
CA VAL A 421 2.25 3.19 13.34
C VAL A 421 3.03 1.89 13.22
N ALA A 422 4.01 1.82 12.31
CA ALA A 422 4.82 0.62 12.08
C ALA A 422 5.63 0.19 13.32
N MET A 423 6.25 1.13 14.04
CA MET A 423 6.98 0.86 15.29
C MET A 423 6.06 0.26 16.35
N THR A 424 4.85 0.80 16.47
CA THR A 424 3.87 0.38 17.49
C THR A 424 3.12 -0.93 17.15
N ARG A 425 3.48 -1.59 16.04
CA ARG A 425 3.00 -2.95 15.71
C ARG A 425 3.76 -4.05 16.45
N ALA A 426 4.94 -3.73 16.96
CA ALA A 426 5.81 -4.68 17.64
C ALA A 426 5.37 -4.90 19.09
N LYS A 427 5.20 -6.16 19.50
CA LYS A 427 4.88 -6.54 20.89
C LYS A 427 6.16 -6.78 21.70
N ARG A 428 7.09 -7.60 21.22
CA ARG A 428 8.25 -8.07 22.00
C ARG A 428 9.59 -7.54 21.50
N LEU A 429 9.74 -7.41 20.18
CA LEU A 429 10.95 -6.91 19.53
C LEU A 429 10.62 -6.04 18.31
N LEU A 430 11.23 -4.86 18.27
CA LEU A 430 11.29 -3.99 17.11
C LEU A 430 12.72 -4.00 16.55
N TRP A 431 12.88 -4.50 15.33
CA TRP A 431 14.14 -4.51 14.61
C TRP A 431 14.11 -3.47 13.49
N MET A 432 15.11 -2.60 13.42
CA MET A 432 15.14 -1.48 12.48
C MET A 432 16.50 -1.41 11.79
N SER A 433 16.53 -1.05 10.50
CA SER A 433 17.80 -0.85 9.81
C SER A 433 17.75 0.14 8.65
N ALA A 434 18.90 0.75 8.39
CA ALA A 434 19.20 1.50 7.18
C ALA A 434 20.58 1.09 6.68
N ALA A 435 20.66 0.69 5.42
CA ALA A 435 21.93 0.32 4.82
C ALA A 435 22.69 1.57 4.35
N LYS A 436 24.02 1.51 4.31
CA LYS A 436 24.83 2.59 3.72
C LYS A 436 24.62 2.67 2.21
N LEU A 437 24.55 1.51 1.55
CA LEU A 437 24.32 1.37 0.12
C LEU A 437 22.92 0.81 -0.15
N ALA A 438 22.08 1.59 -0.83
CA ALA A 438 20.72 1.21 -1.16
C ALA A 438 20.30 1.75 -2.54
N PRO A 439 19.30 1.14 -3.19
CA PRO A 439 18.87 1.57 -4.50
C PRO A 439 18.10 2.90 -4.41
N PHE A 440 18.29 3.75 -5.41
CA PHE A 440 17.48 4.98 -5.53
C PHE A 440 15.99 4.67 -5.76
N THR A 441 15.72 3.60 -6.51
CA THR A 441 14.37 3.11 -6.83
C THR A 441 14.31 1.60 -6.72
N TRP A 442 13.24 1.07 -6.15
CA TRP A 442 13.01 -0.37 -6.01
C TRP A 442 12.61 -1.07 -7.32
N ASN A 443 12.53 -0.35 -8.45
CA ASN A 443 12.41 -0.95 -9.79
C ASN A 443 13.72 -1.61 -10.26
N LYS A 444 14.88 -1.14 -9.77
CA LYS A 444 16.21 -1.64 -10.11
C LYS A 444 17.01 -1.79 -8.81
N PRO A 445 16.69 -2.81 -7.98
CA PRO A 445 17.29 -2.97 -6.65
C PRO A 445 18.81 -3.17 -6.69
N ASP A 446 19.35 -3.64 -7.82
CA ASP A 446 20.78 -3.91 -8.00
C ASP A 446 21.64 -2.65 -8.12
N ASN A 447 21.05 -1.49 -8.46
CA ASN A 447 21.80 -0.24 -8.62
C ASN A 447 21.97 0.47 -7.28
N LEU A 448 22.96 0.02 -6.50
CA LEU A 448 23.24 0.52 -5.17
C LEU A 448 24.05 1.82 -5.21
N GLN A 449 23.65 2.77 -4.37
CA GLN A 449 24.35 4.04 -4.17
C GLN A 449 24.30 4.41 -2.69
N GLU A 450 25.16 5.32 -2.25
CA GLU A 450 25.10 5.82 -0.88
C GLU A 450 23.74 6.49 -0.61
N GLN A 451 23.11 6.10 0.49
CA GLN A 451 21.84 6.67 0.95
C GLN A 451 21.96 7.10 2.41
N LYS A 452 21.32 8.22 2.74
CA LYS A 452 21.22 8.67 4.12
C LYS A 452 20.16 7.85 4.85
N PRO A 453 20.40 7.46 6.12
CA PRO A 453 19.38 6.81 6.93
C PRO A 453 18.22 7.76 7.20
N CYS A 454 17.05 7.20 7.50
CA CYS A 454 15.91 7.97 8.00
C CYS A 454 16.35 8.81 9.20
N PRO A 455 15.99 10.11 9.28
CA PRO A 455 16.42 11.01 10.36
C PRO A 455 16.11 10.51 11.77
N VAL A 456 15.11 9.64 11.92
CA VAL A 456 14.73 9.01 13.20
C VAL A 456 15.79 8.03 13.71
N LEU A 457 16.52 7.34 12.84
CA LEU A 457 17.48 6.30 13.25
C LEU A 457 18.69 6.85 14.01
N PRO A 458 19.41 7.90 13.55
CA PRO A 458 20.53 8.47 14.30
C PRO A 458 20.13 8.97 15.69
N VAL A 459 18.93 9.52 15.82
CA VAL A 459 18.44 10.07 17.08
C VAL A 459 18.06 8.95 18.04
N LEU A 460 17.38 7.90 17.56
CA LEU A 460 17.14 6.70 18.35
C LEU A 460 18.44 6.01 18.79
N LYS A 461 19.47 5.98 17.95
CA LYS A 461 20.79 5.45 18.29
C LYS A 461 21.46 6.24 19.42
N THR A 462 21.24 7.55 19.46
CA THR A 462 21.79 8.43 20.50
C THR A 462 21.06 8.25 21.82
N GLU A 463 19.73 8.13 21.80
CA GLU A 463 18.91 7.93 23.00
C GLU A 463 18.99 6.50 23.55
N PHE A 464 19.11 5.49 22.68
CA PHE A 464 19.13 4.07 23.04
C PHE A 464 20.43 3.40 22.54
N PRO A 465 21.60 3.75 23.09
CA PRO A 465 22.89 3.24 22.62
C PRO A 465 23.02 1.71 22.73
N ASP A 466 22.43 1.11 23.76
CA ASP A 466 22.43 -0.35 23.98
C ASP A 466 21.61 -1.13 22.94
N SER A 467 20.77 -0.44 22.18
CA SER A 467 19.96 -1.02 21.09
C SER A 467 20.72 -1.08 19.77
N PHE A 468 21.89 -0.45 19.66
CA PHE A 468 22.73 -0.51 18.46
C PHE A 468 23.49 -1.85 18.40
N ARG A 469 23.54 -2.48 17.22
CA ARG A 469 24.11 -3.81 17.02
C ARG A 469 25.16 -3.88 15.94
#